data_AF-A0A8T4SAF5-F1
#
_entry.id   AF-A0A8T4SAF5-F1
#
_cell.length_a   1.000
_cell.length_b   1.000
_cell.length_c   1.000
_cell.angle_alpha   90.00
_cell.angle_beta   90.00
_cell.angle_gamma   90.00
#
_symmetry.space_group_name_H-M   'P 1'
#
loop_
_entity.id
_entity.type
_entity.pdbx_description
1 polymer ?
#
loop_
_entity_poly.entity_id
_entity_poly.type
_entity_poly.pdbx_seq_one_letter_code
_entity_poly.pdbx_strand_id
1 'polypeptide(L)' 'MATKTITIMDDAYELLTCNKRKDESFSDVIRRSFTKKVDIMRFAGIWNGIPDKEIDEMEKIIANRRRKATIDGLQKAQ' A
#
# COMPACT_ATOMS: atom_id res chain seq x y z
N MET A 1 21.44 -7.89 14.68
CA MET A 1 21.46 -7.16 13.39
C MET A 1 22.77 -6.38 13.33
N ALA A 2 23.52 -6.48 12.24
CA ALA A 2 24.67 -5.62 12.04
C ALA A 2 24.18 -4.20 11.75
N THR A 3 24.69 -3.21 12.47
CA THR A 3 24.42 -1.80 12.20
C THR A 3 25.59 -1.21 11.42
N LYS A 4 25.29 -0.28 10.51
CA LYS A 4 26.29 0.53 9.82
C LYS A 4 25.90 1.98 9.99
N THR A 5 26.88 2.82 10.33
CA THR A 5 26.70 4.26 10.39
C THR A 5 26.90 4.83 9.00
N ILE A 6 25.95 5.64 8.55
CA ILE A 6 26.04 6.39 7.29
C ILE A 6 25.87 7.87 7.59
N THR A 7 26.63 8.70 6.89
CA THR A 7 26.43 10.15 6.89
C THR A 7 25.55 10.50 5.70
N ILE A 8 24.52 11.31 5.94
CA ILE A 8 23.61 11.81 4.92
C ILE A 8 23.54 13.33 5.04
N MET A 9 23.14 13.98 3.95
CA MET A 9 22.86 15.41 3.97
C MET A 9 21.58 15.72 4.77
N ASP A 10 21.46 16.95 5.24
CA ASP A 10 20.32 17.37 6.08
C ASP A 10 18.98 17.25 5.35
N ASP A 11 18.95 17.57 4.05
CA ASP A 11 17.76 17.42 3.21
C ASP A 11 17.29 15.96 3.11
N ALA A 12 18.21 15.01 2.99
CA ALA A 12 17.91 13.59 2.98
C ALA A 12 17.36 13.12 4.34
N TYR A 13 17.86 13.68 5.44
CA TYR A 13 17.33 13.39 6.78
C TYR A 13 15.90 13.92 6.97
N GLU A 14 15.61 15.13 6.48
CA GLU A 14 14.26 15.70 6.49
C GLU A 14 13.29 14.84 5.68
N LEU A 15 13.69 14.42 4.47
CA LEU A 15 12.89 13.52 3.64
C LEU A 15 12.54 12.21 4.36
N LEU A 16 13.50 11.61 5.07
CA LEU A 16 13.26 10.41 5.86
C LEU A 16 12.28 10.67 6.99
N THR A 17 12.40 11.82 7.67
CA THR A 17 11.52 12.23 8.77
C THR A 17 10.09 12.44 8.31
N CYS A 18 9.89 13.14 7.19
CA CYS A 18 8.56 13.35 6.59
C CYS A 18 7.90 12.04 6.14
N ASN A 19 8.68 11.06 5.68
CA ASN A 19 8.16 9.78 5.20
C ASN A 19 7.96 8.72 6.31
N LYS A 20 8.49 8.96 7.52
CA LYS A 20 8.47 8.02 8.64
C LYS A 20 7.07 7.93 9.24
N ARG A 21 6.55 6.70 9.39
CA ARG A 21 5.28 6.44 10.10
C ARG A 21 5.50 6.38 11.62
N LYS A 22 4.40 6.53 12.39
CA LYS A 22 4.40 6.68 13.86
C LYS A 22 5.25 5.62 14.59
N ASP A 23 5.25 4.38 14.09
CA ASP A 23 5.94 3.23 14.70
C ASP A 23 6.99 2.57 13.78
N GLU A 24 7.52 3.31 12.80
CA GLU A 24 8.47 2.79 11.81
C GLU A 24 9.91 3.31 12.08
N SER A 25 10.93 2.48 11.88
CA SER A 25 12.34 2.92 11.97
C SER A 25 12.84 3.53 10.65
N PHE A 26 13.89 4.34 10.68
CA PHE A 26 14.50 4.86 9.43
C PHE A 26 14.99 3.74 8.51
N SER A 27 15.50 2.65 9.08
CA SER A 27 15.88 1.45 8.32
C SER A 27 14.69 0.83 7.58
N ASP A 28 13.49 0.87 8.18
CA ASP A 28 12.26 0.37 7.54
C ASP A 28 11.74 1.33 6.47
N VAL A 29 11.87 2.65 6.67
CA VAL A 29 11.57 3.65 5.64
C VAL A 29 12.44 3.42 4.40
N ILE A 30 13.75 3.24 4.60
CA ILE A 30 14.70 2.94 3.51
C ILE A 30 14.28 1.62 2.84
N ARG A 31 14.05 0.55 3.62
CA ARG A 31 13.64 -0.74 3.05
C ARG A 31 12.34 -0.60 2.24
N ARG A 32 11.31 0.05 2.76
CA ARG A 32 10.04 0.28 2.07
C ARG A 32 10.19 1.10 0.79
N SER A 33 11.07 2.10 0.80
CA SER A 33 11.27 3.00 -0.32
C SER A 33 12.06 2.36 -1.47
N PHE A 34 13.05 1.51 -1.13
CA PHE A 34 13.95 0.89 -2.10
C PHE A 34 13.62 -0.58 -2.42
N THR A 35 12.77 -1.23 -1.63
CA THR A 35 12.23 -2.54 -2.00
C THR A 35 11.44 -2.36 -3.28
N LYS A 36 11.90 -3.01 -4.35
CA LYS A 36 11.25 -2.99 -5.67
C LYS A 36 9.74 -3.09 -5.48
N LYS A 37 9.01 -2.12 -6.02
CA LYS A 37 7.56 -2.26 -6.16
C LYS A 37 7.32 -3.61 -6.84
N VAL A 38 6.47 -4.43 -6.23
CA VAL A 38 6.08 -5.71 -6.84
C VAL A 38 5.61 -5.40 -8.24
N ASP A 39 6.19 -6.08 -9.23
CA ASP A 39 5.78 -5.91 -10.61
C ASP A 39 4.28 -6.23 -10.71
N ILE A 40 3.48 -5.21 -11.07
CA ILE A 40 2.03 -5.34 -11.18
C ILE A 40 1.68 -6.40 -12.23
N MET A 41 2.54 -6.58 -13.24
CA MET A 41 2.36 -7.60 -14.27
C MET A 41 2.40 -9.01 -13.71
N ARG A 42 2.99 -9.24 -12.53
CA ARG A 42 2.91 -10.54 -11.84
C ARG A 42 1.47 -10.98 -11.56
N PHE A 43 0.52 -10.05 -11.47
CA PHE A 43 -0.88 -10.35 -11.21
C PHE A 43 -1.73 -10.53 -12.48
N ALA A 44 -1.17 -10.27 -13.66
CA ALA A 44 -1.91 -10.40 -14.92
C ALA A 44 -2.32 -11.86 -15.16
N GLY A 45 -3.61 -12.09 -15.39
CA GLY A 45 -4.16 -13.42 -15.72
C GLY A 45 -4.30 -14.41 -14.55
N ILE A 46 -4.05 -14.00 -13.30
CA ILE A 46 -4.24 -14.89 -12.13
C ILE A 46 -5.68 -15.43 -12.03
N TRP A 47 -6.66 -14.70 -12.57
CA TRP A 47 -8.07 -15.09 -12.54
C TRP A 47 -8.56 -15.84 -13.79
N ASN A 48 -7.66 -16.22 -14.70
CA ASN A 48 -8.05 -16.92 -15.94
C ASN A 48 -8.73 -18.29 -15.71
N GLY A 49 -8.55 -18.90 -14.54
CA GLY A 49 -9.19 -20.17 -14.17
C GLY A 49 -10.49 -20.03 -13.38
N ILE A 50 -10.95 -18.80 -13.10
CA ILE A 50 -12.15 -18.54 -12.31
C ILE A 50 -13.35 -18.48 -13.26
N PRO A 51 -14.46 -19.19 -13.00
CA PRO A 51 -15.68 -19.09 -13.80
C PRO A 51 -16.26 -17.66 -13.78
N ASP A 52 -16.79 -17.20 -14.91
CA ASP A 52 -17.37 -15.85 -15.05
C ASP A 52 -18.42 -15.53 -13.96
N LYS A 53 -19.22 -16.53 -13.58
CA LYS A 53 -20.22 -16.39 -12.51
C LYS A 53 -19.58 -16.00 -11.17
N GLU A 54 -18.43 -16.56 -10.83
CA GLU A 54 -17.72 -16.22 -9.59
C GLU A 54 -17.11 -14.82 -9.67
N ILE A 55 -16.64 -14.41 -10.85
CA ILE A 55 -16.16 -13.05 -11.10
C ILE A 55 -17.30 -12.04 -10.90
N ASP A 56 -18.48 -12.30 -11.46
CA ASP A 56 -19.66 -11.44 -11.30
C ASP A 56 -20.09 -11.28 -9.83
N GLU A 57 -20.02 -12.37 -9.05
CA GLU A 57 -20.32 -12.34 -7.62
C GLU A 57 -19.28 -11.52 -6.85
N MET A 58 -17.99 -11.69 -7.17
CA MET A 58 -16.91 -10.89 -6.59
C MET A 58 -17.09 -9.40 -6.89
N GLU A 59 -17.43 -9.03 -8.14
CA GLU A 59 -17.66 -7.64 -8.53
C GLU A 59 -18.82 -7.02 -7.73
N LYS A 60 -19.93 -7.74 -7.57
CA LYS A 60 -21.07 -7.29 -6.75
C LYS A 60 -20.66 -7.04 -5.30
N ILE A 61 -19.86 -7.93 -4.71
CA ILE A 61 -19.37 -7.78 -3.34
C ILE A 61 -18.47 -6.54 -3.22
N ILE A 62 -17.54 -6.36 -4.16
CA ILE A 62 -16.62 -5.21 -4.19
C ILE A 62 -17.40 -3.91 -4.34
N ALA A 63 -18.35 -3.83 -5.28
CA ALA A 63 -19.17 -2.66 -5.52
C ALA A 63 -20.01 -2.28 -4.27
N ASN A 64 -20.61 -3.27 -3.63
CA ASN A 64 -21.38 -3.06 -2.40
C ASN A 64 -20.51 -2.55 -1.24
N ARG A 65 -19.29 -3.08 -1.08
CA ARG A 65 -18.34 -2.59 -0.07
C ARG A 65 -17.90 -1.15 -0.36
N ARG A 66 -17.57 -0.82 -1.60
CA ARG A 66 -17.17 0.54 -2.01
C ARG A 66 -18.28 1.56 -1.75
N ARG A 67 -19.52 1.21 -2.10
CA ARG A 67 -20.69 2.07 -1.84
C ARG A 67 -20.86 2.34 -0.34
N LYS A 68 -20.79 1.29 0.50
CA LYS A 68 -20.89 1.43 1.96
C LYS A 68 -19.75 2.27 2.55
N ALA A 69 -18.51 2.07 2.10
CA ALA A 69 -17.37 2.85 2.56
C ALA A 69 -17.48 4.34 2.19
N THR A 70 -18.03 4.64 1.01
CA THR A 70 -18.26 6.03 0.57
C THR A 70 -19.36 6.68 1.40
N ILE A 71 -20.44 5.95 1.71
CA ILE A 71 -21.52 6.43 2.58
C ILE A 71 -21.02 6.69 4.01
N ASP A 72 -20.24 5.76 4.59
CA ASP A 72 -19.66 5.90 5.92
C ASP A 72 -18.65 7.06 5.99
N GLY A 73 -17.88 7.28 4.92
CA GLY A 73 -17.00 8.44 4.78
C GLY A 73 -17.74 9.77 4.69
N LEU A 74 -18.91 9.81 4.02
CA LEU A 74 -19.77 11.00 3.94
C LEU A 74 -20.45 11.31 5.29
N GLN A 75 -20.88 10.28 6.02
CA GLN A 75 -21.53 10.45 7.33
C GLN A 75 -20.57 10.95 8.42
N LYS A 76 -19.27 10.61 8.34
CA LYS A 76 -18.24 11.12 9.27
C LYS A 76 -17.77 12.54 8.96
N ALA A 77 -18.18 13.10 7.82
CA ALA A 77 -17.82 14.45 7.38
C ALA A 77 -18.93 15.50 7.64
N GLN A 78 -20.11 15.08 8.12
CA GLN A 78 -21.17 15.94 8.67
C GLN A 78 -21.03 16.07 10.19
#